data_AF-A0A0L8G0Z9-F1
#
_entry.id   AF-A0A0L8G0Z9-F1
#
_cell.length_a   1.000
_cell.length_b   1.000
_cell.length_c   1.000
_cell.angle_alpha   90.00
_cell.angle_beta   90.00
_cell.angle_gamma   90.00
#
_symmetry.space_group_name_H-M   'P 1'
#
loop_
_entity.id
_entity.type
_entity.pdbx_description
1 polymer ?
#
loop_
_entity_poly.entity_id
_entity_poly.type
_entity_poly.pdbx_seq_one_letter_code
_entity_poly.pdbx_strand_id
1 'polypeptide(L)'
;MLQTNREFVKFRIVNSFFPSAKRKLHQLRRETSIPVYQDSLHRRIWKKLRGSNNDIILYDRCGRQTFRFNQSQAPVSTLNVHKGICMSYYFNLCNCMLGNLFNYQQTSKFRA
;
A
#
# COMPACT_ATOMS: atom_id res chain seq x y z
N MET A 1 5.56 -26.99 3.06
CA MET A 1 4.52 -25.96 2.88
C MET A 1 4.82 -24.82 3.84
N LEU A 2 5.26 -23.66 3.33
CA LEU A 2 5.46 -22.48 4.18
C LEU A 2 4.09 -21.88 4.50
N GLN A 3 3.60 -22.13 5.72
CA GLN A 3 2.53 -21.32 6.30
C GLN A 3 3.06 -19.89 6.43
N THR A 4 2.64 -19.02 5.51
CA THR A 4 2.82 -17.58 5.67
C THR A 4 1.98 -17.16 6.86
N ASN A 5 2.64 -16.90 7.99
CA ASN A 5 1.98 -16.29 9.14
C ASN A 5 1.43 -14.92 8.69
N ARG A 6 0.13 -14.86 8.36
CA ARG A 6 -0.53 -13.73 7.67
C ARG A 6 -0.58 -12.44 8.49
N GLU A 7 -0.13 -12.46 9.74
CA GLU A 7 -0.29 -11.36 10.69
C GLU A 7 0.51 -10.09 10.32
N PHE A 8 1.54 -10.19 9.49
CA PHE A 8 2.43 -9.06 9.19
C PHE A 8 2.06 -8.25 7.94
N VAL A 9 1.19 -8.75 7.07
CA VAL A 9 0.74 -8.01 5.87
C VAL A 9 -0.61 -7.37 6.15
N LYS A 10 -0.65 -6.04 6.13
CA LYS A 10 -1.86 -5.26 6.40
C LYS A 10 -2.44 -4.69 5.11
N PHE A 11 -3.69 -5.03 4.82
CA PHE A 11 -4.42 -4.50 3.68
C PHE A 11 -5.16 -3.22 4.07
N ARG A 12 -5.25 -2.27 3.13
CA ARG A 12 -6.05 -1.05 3.24
C ARG A 12 -6.66 -0.73 1.90
N ILE A 13 -7.91 -0.29 1.90
CA ILE A 13 -8.61 0.17 0.70
C ILE A 13 -8.69 1.68 0.75
N VAL A 14 -8.36 2.35 -0.35
CA VAL A 14 -8.63 3.79 -0.51
C VAL A 14 -9.74 3.93 -1.53
N ASN A 15 -10.92 4.37 -1.09
CA ASN A 15 -12.03 4.66 -1.98
C ASN A 15 -11.76 5.94 -2.77
N SER A 16 -12.22 5.96 -4.02
CA SER A 16 -12.03 7.07 -4.94
C SER A 16 -12.68 8.37 -4.47
N PHE A 17 -12.10 9.51 -4.85
CA PHE A 17 -12.66 10.84 -4.62
C PHE A 17 -13.97 11.10 -5.39
N PHE A 18 -14.24 10.35 -6.46
CA PHE A 18 -15.38 10.59 -7.34
C PHE A 18 -16.74 10.46 -6.62
N PRO A 19 -17.73 11.31 -6.93
CA PRO A 19 -19.06 11.27 -6.29
C PRO A 19 -19.77 9.92 -6.41
N SER A 20 -19.60 9.22 -7.54
CA SER A 20 -20.14 7.86 -7.74
C SER A 20 -19.57 6.86 -6.74
N ALA A 21 -18.27 6.93 -6.46
CA ALA A 21 -17.60 6.06 -5.49
C ALA A 21 -18.00 6.39 -4.04
N LYS A 22 -18.15 7.67 -3.71
CA LYS A 22 -18.63 8.12 -2.39
C LYS A 22 -20.03 7.59 -2.07
N ARG A 23 -20.95 7.64 -3.03
CA ARG A 23 -22.31 7.09 -2.86
C ARG A 23 -22.32 5.59 -2.54
N LYS A 24 -21.31 4.85 -3.02
CA LYS A 24 -21.15 3.41 -2.77
C LYS A 24 -20.29 3.06 -1.54
N LEU A 25 -19.79 4.05 -0.79
CA LEU A 25 -18.88 3.82 0.33
C LEU A 25 -19.48 2.90 1.40
N HIS A 26 -20.76 3.07 1.72
CA HIS A 26 -21.44 2.25 2.71
C HIS A 26 -21.50 0.77 2.29
N GLN A 27 -21.85 0.51 1.02
CA GLN A 27 -21.84 -0.83 0.46
C GLN A 27 -20.42 -1.43 0.51
N LEU A 28 -19.42 -0.70 0.04
CA LEU A 28 -18.02 -1.14 0.05
C LEU A 28 -17.57 -1.55 1.47
N ARG A 29 -17.92 -0.77 2.49
CA ARG A 29 -17.59 -1.09 3.90
C ARG A 29 -18.30 -2.32 4.44
N ARG A 30 -19.46 -2.70 3.89
CA ARG A 30 -20.18 -3.92 4.29
C ARG A 30 -19.65 -5.18 3.61
N GLU A 31 -19.08 -5.04 2.42
CA GLU A 31 -18.59 -6.15 1.61
C GLU A 31 -17.16 -6.58 1.96
N THR A 32 -16.48 -5.85 2.86
CA THR A 32 -15.10 -6.14 3.22
C THR A 32 -14.82 -5.91 4.70
N SER A 33 -13.95 -6.74 5.28
CA SER A 33 -13.37 -6.52 6.60
C SER A 33 -12.11 -5.64 6.57
N ILE A 34 -11.63 -5.28 5.37
CA ILE A 34 -10.42 -4.46 5.21
C ILE A 34 -10.75 -2.99 5.52
N PRO A 35 -9.91 -2.27 6.31
CA PRO A 35 -10.12 -0.86 6.58
C PRO A 35 -10.23 -0.01 5.30
N VAL A 36 -11.33 0.74 5.16
CA VAL A 36 -11.63 1.59 4.00
C VAL A 36 -11.45 3.07 4.34
N TYR A 37 -10.53 3.73 3.65
CA TYR A 37 -10.28 5.16 3.69
C TYR A 37 -10.97 5.88 2.54
N GLN A 38 -11.77 6.90 2.82
CA GLN A 38 -12.36 7.73 1.78
C GLN A 38 -11.41 8.86 1.37
N ASP A 39 -11.07 8.96 0.09
CA ASP A 39 -10.34 10.12 -0.41
C ASP A 39 -11.24 11.37 -0.48
N SER A 40 -10.65 12.54 -0.25
CA SER A 40 -11.32 13.84 -0.17
C SER A 40 -10.36 14.97 -0.57
N LEU A 41 -10.91 16.16 -0.86
CA LEU A 41 -10.09 17.34 -1.16
C LEU A 41 -9.10 17.69 -0.04
N HIS A 42 -9.46 17.43 1.21
CA HIS A 42 -8.60 17.69 2.36
C HIS A 42 -7.53 16.61 2.55
N ARG A 43 -7.88 15.33 2.39
CA ARG A 43 -6.94 14.22 2.65
C ARG A 43 -5.97 13.98 1.49
N ARG A 44 -6.45 14.09 0.25
CA ARG A 44 -5.71 13.89 -1.01
C ARG A 44 -4.85 12.60 -0.99
N ILE A 45 -5.43 11.51 -0.54
CA ILE A 45 -4.74 10.24 -0.27
C ILE A 45 -4.09 9.72 -1.55
N TRP A 46 -4.84 9.63 -2.66
CA TRP A 46 -4.29 9.16 -3.93
C TRP A 46 -3.13 10.01 -4.43
N LYS A 47 -3.23 11.34 -4.27
CA LYS A 47 -2.14 12.26 -4.60
C LYS A 47 -0.89 12.00 -3.74
N LYS A 48 -1.04 11.80 -2.43
CA LYS A 48 0.08 11.51 -1.51
C LYS A 48 0.76 10.18 -1.83
N LEU A 49 -0.04 9.16 -2.18
CA LEU A 49 0.46 7.86 -2.64
C LEU A 49 1.04 7.92 -4.07
N ARG A 50 0.92 9.07 -4.74
CA ARG A 50 1.25 9.26 -6.16
C ARG A 50 0.59 8.22 -7.05
N GLY A 51 -0.57 7.71 -6.68
CA GLY A 51 -1.28 6.61 -7.35
C GLY A 51 -2.57 7.06 -8.03
N SER A 52 -3.19 6.14 -8.75
CA SER A 52 -4.48 6.29 -9.42
C SER A 52 -5.53 5.33 -8.86
N ASN A 53 -6.79 5.57 -9.21
CA ASN A 53 -7.83 4.56 -8.97
C ASN A 53 -7.43 3.25 -9.66
N ASN A 54 -7.69 2.13 -9.00
CA ASN A 54 -7.34 0.76 -9.40
C ASN A 54 -5.86 0.37 -9.24
N ASP A 55 -5.01 1.26 -8.74
CA ASP A 55 -3.64 0.89 -8.40
C ASP A 55 -3.61 0.01 -7.14
N ILE A 56 -2.86 -1.09 -7.19
CA ILE A 56 -2.41 -1.81 -6.00
C ILE A 56 -0.98 -1.37 -5.72
N ILE A 57 -0.78 -0.76 -4.55
CA ILE A 57 0.52 -0.24 -4.13
C ILE A 57 1.01 -1.08 -2.96
N LEU A 58 2.18 -1.70 -3.13
CA LEU A 58 2.83 -2.47 -2.07
C LEU A 58 3.87 -1.60 -1.38
N TYR A 59 3.85 -1.67 -0.06
CA TYR A 59 4.86 -1.08 0.81
C TYR A 59 5.54 -2.18 1.60
N ASP A 60 6.86 -2.07 1.76
CA ASP A 60 7.60 -2.94 2.67
C ASP A 60 7.36 -2.54 4.14
N ARG A 61 7.93 -3.34 5.04
CA ARG A 61 7.98 -3.11 6.49
C ARG A 61 8.62 -1.77 6.91
N CYS A 62 9.28 -1.08 6.00
CA CYS A 62 9.99 0.17 6.21
C CYS A 62 9.23 1.37 5.63
N GLY A 63 8.01 1.15 5.11
CA GLY A 63 7.17 2.18 4.52
C GLY A 63 7.64 2.65 3.15
N ARG A 64 8.55 1.90 2.48
CA ARG A 64 8.99 2.22 1.12
C ARG A 64 8.07 1.53 0.11
N GLN A 65 7.67 2.26 -0.93
CA GLN A 65 6.90 1.68 -2.03
C GLN A 65 7.80 0.74 -2.82
N THR A 66 7.46 -0.55 -2.88
CA THR A 66 8.26 -1.59 -3.57
C THR A 66 7.70 -1.91 -4.95
N PHE A 67 6.37 -2.07 -5.04
CA PHE A 67 5.67 -2.37 -6.27
C PHE A 67 4.45 -1.49 -6.42
N ARG A 68 4.10 -1.25 -7.69
CA ARG A 68 2.82 -0.69 -8.08
C ARG A 68 2.28 -1.52 -9.24
N PHE A 69 1.08 -2.05 -9.06
CA PHE A 69 0.35 -2.70 -10.14
C PHE A 69 -0.74 -1.74 -10.60
N ASN A 70 -0.62 -1.30 -11.84
CA ASN A 70 -1.62 -0.48 -12.51
C ASN A 70 -2.04 -1.19 -13.81
N GLN A 71 -3.26 -0.91 -14.26
CA GLN A 71 -3.82 -1.55 -15.46
C GLN A 71 -3.04 -1.19 -16.74
N SER A 72 -2.26 -0.11 -16.74
CA SER A 72 -1.48 0.34 -17.90
C SER A 72 -0.18 -0.42 -18.15
N GLN A 73 0.42 -1.05 -17.13
CA GLN A 73 1.76 -1.66 -17.25
C GLN A 73 1.74 -3.19 -17.23
N ALA A 74 0.76 -3.80 -16.54
CA ALA A 74 0.51 -5.24 -16.60
C ALA A 74 -0.90 -5.55 -16.06
N PRO A 75 -1.58 -6.61 -16.53
CA PRO A 75 -2.83 -7.03 -15.93
C PRO A 75 -2.62 -7.32 -14.45
N VAL A 76 -3.43 -6.68 -13.61
CA VAL A 76 -3.48 -6.93 -12.17
C VAL A 76 -4.03 -8.34 -11.99
N SER A 77 -3.13 -9.31 -11.84
CA SER A 77 -3.47 -10.70 -11.54
C SER A 77 -3.14 -11.02 -10.09
N THR A 78 -3.95 -11.89 -9.48
CA THR A 78 -3.70 -12.39 -8.12
C THR A 78 -2.29 -12.98 -7.99
N LEU A 79 -1.79 -13.63 -9.05
CA LEU A 79 -0.44 -14.20 -9.09
C LEU A 79 0.66 -13.12 -9.01
N ASN A 80 0.54 -12.04 -9.79
CA ASN A 80 1.54 -10.97 -9.81
C ASN A 80 1.55 -10.19 -8.49
N VAL A 81 0.37 -9.93 -7.94
CA VAL A 81 0.23 -9.28 -6.62
C VAL A 81 0.82 -10.16 -5.52
N HIS A 82 0.53 -11.47 -5.52
CA HIS A 82 1.09 -12.40 -4.54
C HIS A 82 2.62 -12.46 -4.60
N LYS A 83 3.20 -12.56 -5.81
CA LYS A 83 4.66 -12.52 -6.00
C LYS A 83 5.25 -11.21 -5.48
N GLY A 84 4.63 -10.06 -5.78
CA GLY A 84 5.06 -8.76 -5.28
C GLY A 84 5.02 -8.66 -3.76
N ILE A 85 3.99 -9.21 -3.11
CA ILE A 85 3.90 -9.28 -1.65
C ILE A 85 5.05 -10.10 -1.09
N CYS A 86 5.30 -11.30 -1.63
CA CYS A 86 6.40 -12.16 -1.20
C CYS A 86 7.76 -11.46 -1.36
N MET A 87 8.01 -10.81 -2.50
CA MET A 87 9.25 -10.04 -2.72
C MET A 87 9.40 -8.89 -1.72
N SER A 88 8.32 -8.13 -1.48
CA SER A 88 8.35 -6.99 -0.55
C SER A 88 8.57 -7.43 0.90
N TYR A 89 8.05 -8.60 1.26
CA TYR A 89 8.11 -9.12 2.62
C TYR A 89 9.44 -9.82 2.92
N TYR A 90 9.90 -10.71 2.03
CA TYR A 90 11.04 -11.59 2.29
C TYR A 90 12.40 -10.99 1.92
N PHE A 91 12.48 -10.13 0.89
CA PHE A 91 13.78 -9.69 0.36
C PHE A 91 14.40 -8.49 1.09
N ASN A 92 13.91 -8.14 2.28
CA ASN A 92 14.42 -7.06 3.15
C ASN A 92 14.98 -5.86 2.34
N LEU A 93 14.14 -5.30 1.47
CA LEU A 93 14.51 -4.22 0.54
C LEU A 93 14.90 -2.91 1.25
N CYS A 94 14.61 -2.83 2.54
CA CYS A 94 15.27 -1.90 3.42
C CYS A 94 16.50 -2.55 4.06
N ASN A 95 17.65 -1.88 3.97
CA ASN A 95 18.87 -2.17 4.74
C ASN A 95 18.67 -2.01 6.27
N CYS A 96 17.58 -2.55 6.83
CA CYS A 96 17.25 -2.51 8.25
C CYS A 96 18.15 -3.39 9.12
N MET A 97 19.18 -4.00 8.54
CA MET A 97 20.27 -4.67 9.24
C MET A 97 21.55 -3.82 9.31
N LEU A 98 21.62 -2.67 8.59
CA LEU A 98 22.80 -1.79 8.56
C LEU A 98 22.54 -0.40 9.18
N GLY A 99 21.35 -0.16 9.74
CA GLY A 99 21.00 1.08 10.43
C GLY A 99 21.64 1.27 11.82
N ASN A 100 22.33 0.25 12.34
CA ASN A 100 23.06 0.32 13.61
C ASN A 100 24.57 0.54 13.46
N LEU A 101 25.10 0.66 12.24
CA LEU A 101 26.56 0.86 12.08
C LEU A 101 26.96 2.11 11.32
N PHE A 102 26.12 2.72 10.48
CA PHE A 102 26.53 3.93 9.77
C PHE A 102 25.39 4.94 9.57
N ASN A 103 25.51 6.05 10.30
CA ASN A 103 24.88 7.36 10.05
C ASN A 103 23.40 7.53 10.47
N TYR A 104 23.25 7.75 11.78
CA TYR A 104 22.17 8.50 12.40
C TYR A 104 22.23 10.00 12.01
N GLN A 105 22.18 10.32 10.71
CA GLN A 105 21.97 11.70 10.24
C GLN A 105 21.20 11.69 8.92
N GLN A 106 19.87 11.61 9.05
CA GLN A 106 18.92 12.39 8.24
C GLN A 106 17.51 12.15 8.77
N THR A 107 17.23 12.75 9.92
CA THR A 107 15.86 12.99 10.38
C THR A 107 15.30 14.25 9.73
N SER A 108 13.98 14.24 9.57
CA SER A 108 13.08 15.35 9.23
C SER A 108 12.82 15.64 7.73
N LYS A 109 11.70 15.10 7.23
CA LYS A 109 10.47 15.90 7.06
C LYS A 109 9.31 15.05 6.55
N PHE A 110 8.46 14.63 7.47
CA PHE A 110 7.01 14.68 7.27
C PHE A 110 6.43 15.29 8.56
N ARG A 111 5.99 16.54 8.47
CA ARG A 111 5.13 17.18 9.47
C ARG A 111 3.76 17.37 8.82
N ALA A 112 2.73 17.15 9.63
CA ALA A 112 1.31 17.17 9.31
C ALA A 112 0.87 18.42 8.55
#